data_AF-A0A1C6TQ83-F1
#
_entry.id   AF-A0A1C6TQ83-F1
#
_cell.length_a   1.000
_cell.length_b   1.000
_cell.length_c   1.000
_cell.angle_alpha   90.00
_cell.angle_beta   90.00
_cell.angle_gamma   90.00
#
_symmetry.space_group_name_H-M   'P 1'
#
loop_
_entity.id
_entity.type
_entity.pdbx_description
1 polymer ?
#
loop_
_entity_poly.entity_id
_entity_poly.type
_entity_poly.pdbx_seq_one_letter_code
_entity_poly.pdbx_strand_id
1 'polypeptide(L)'
;MAHLTRDQILARKTGRGVATLPDGSTVAVRALTRDEVLAAQDGRSTADRDTYYIATGMTDPKMTEDEVAAWAAAGDAGDLVAVSDAIAELSGMKPGAGKEATKSTSRRR
;
A
#
# COMPACT_ATOMS: atom_id res chain seq x y z
N MET A 1 13.32 11.33 15.35
CA MET A 1 13.76 10.51 16.50
C MET A 1 13.71 9.06 16.09
N ALA A 2 14.80 8.29 16.17
CA ALA A 2 14.77 6.92 15.70
C ALA A 2 15.55 6.02 16.64
N HIS A 3 14.89 5.19 17.44
CA HIS A 3 15.61 4.14 18.17
C HIS A 3 14.76 2.85 18.26
N LEU A 4 14.81 2.02 17.20
CA LEU A 4 14.66 0.57 17.36
C LEU A 4 16.03 -0.04 17.74
N THR A 5 16.14 -1.37 17.96
CA THR A 5 17.49 -1.95 18.14
C THR A 5 18.30 -1.80 16.85
N ARG A 6 19.61 -1.63 17.03
CA ARG A 6 20.49 -1.21 15.95
C ARG A 6 20.38 -2.09 14.70
N ASP A 7 20.23 -3.42 14.85
CA ASP A 7 20.24 -4.35 13.71
C ASP A 7 18.85 -4.69 13.15
N GLN A 8 17.79 -4.19 13.76
CA GLN A 8 16.45 -4.76 13.53
C GLN A 8 15.39 -3.71 13.18
N ILE A 9 15.75 -2.43 13.26
CA ILE A 9 15.47 -1.55 12.12
C ILE A 9 15.89 -2.25 10.81
N LEU A 10 17.02 -2.96 10.81
CA LEU A 10 17.72 -3.39 9.61
C LEU A 10 17.19 -4.68 8.97
N ALA A 11 16.26 -5.40 9.60
CA ALA A 11 15.60 -6.55 8.96
C ALA A 11 14.28 -6.17 8.26
N ARG A 12 13.87 -4.89 8.33
CA ARG A 12 12.54 -4.45 7.91
C ARG A 12 12.33 -4.68 6.42
N LYS A 13 11.51 -5.67 6.08
CA LYS A 13 11.03 -5.89 4.72
C LYS A 13 9.59 -5.41 4.64
N THR A 14 9.36 -4.26 4.02
CA THR A 14 8.04 -3.97 3.45
C THR A 14 7.79 -5.03 2.39
N GLY A 15 6.67 -5.76 2.48
CA GLY A 15 6.29 -6.75 1.46
C GLY A 15 6.38 -6.11 0.09
N ARG A 16 6.96 -6.81 -0.89
CA ARG A 16 7.08 -6.32 -2.27
C ARG A 16 6.19 -7.18 -3.16
N GLY A 17 5.66 -6.56 -4.20
CA GLY A 17 4.84 -7.23 -5.18
C GLY A 17 4.82 -6.45 -6.48
N VAL A 18 3.95 -6.91 -7.38
CA VAL A 18 3.71 -6.31 -8.67
C VAL A 18 2.21 -6.11 -8.79
N ALA A 19 1.78 -4.92 -9.20
CA ALA A 19 0.41 -4.67 -9.59
C ALA A 19 0.30 -4.79 -11.11
N THR A 20 -0.67 -5.56 -11.57
CA THR A 20 -0.98 -5.70 -12.99
C THR A 20 -2.09 -4.72 -13.35
N LEU A 21 -1.83 -3.84 -14.32
CA LEU A 21 -2.80 -2.88 -14.81
C LEU A 21 -3.76 -3.55 -15.83
N PRO A 22 -4.96 -2.99 -16.04
CA PRO A 22 -5.94 -3.47 -17.03
C PRO A 22 -5.40 -3.68 -18.45
N ASP A 23 -4.43 -2.88 -18.88
CA ASP A 23 -3.77 -2.99 -20.19
C ASP A 23 -2.71 -4.12 -20.28
N GLY A 24 -2.48 -4.83 -19.17
CA GLY A 24 -1.51 -5.91 -19.04
C GLY A 24 -0.10 -5.45 -18.68
N SER A 25 0.14 -4.14 -18.56
CA SER A 25 1.40 -3.62 -18.03
C SER A 25 1.51 -3.86 -16.52
N THR A 26 2.71 -3.71 -15.98
CA THR A 26 2.98 -4.04 -14.57
C THR A 26 3.81 -2.95 -13.90
N VAL A 27 3.51 -2.68 -12.63
CA VAL A 27 4.26 -1.75 -11.79
C VAL A 27 4.71 -2.42 -10.50
N ALA A 28 5.92 -2.12 -10.05
CA ALA A 28 6.43 -2.67 -8.80
C ALA A 28 5.91 -1.87 -7.61
N VAL A 29 5.39 -2.56 -6.60
CA VAL A 29 4.80 -1.97 -5.40
C VAL A 29 5.39 -2.57 -4.12
N ARG A 30 5.24 -1.83 -3.02
CA ARG A 30 5.53 -2.30 -1.67
C ARG A 30 4.37 -2.03 -0.72
N ALA A 31 4.35 -2.79 0.36
CA ALA A 31 3.56 -2.49 1.54
C ALA A 31 3.93 -1.12 2.12
N LEU A 32 2.92 -0.42 2.61
CA LEU A 32 3.04 0.77 3.42
C LEU A 32 3.34 0.40 4.87
N THR A 33 4.11 1.26 5.52
CA THR A 33 4.29 1.22 6.96
C THR A 33 3.08 1.81 7.67
N ARG A 34 2.92 1.48 8.95
CA ARG A 34 1.84 2.02 9.78
C ARG A 34 1.84 3.55 9.82
N ASP A 35 3.03 4.15 9.92
CA ASP A 35 3.19 5.61 9.99
C ASP A 35 2.75 6.27 8.68
N GLU A 36 3.09 5.67 7.54
CA GLU A 36 2.64 6.16 6.22
C GLU A 36 1.12 6.09 6.09
N VAL A 37 0.49 5.00 6.55
CA VAL A 37 -0.97 4.88 6.52
C VAL A 37 -1.64 5.94 7.39
N LEU A 38 -1.12 6.17 8.60
CA LEU A 38 -1.67 7.18 9.51
C LEU A 38 -1.46 8.61 8.99
N ALA A 39 -0.32 8.89 8.36
CA ALA A 39 -0.04 10.19 7.74
C ALA A 39 -1.03 10.54 6.61
N ALA A 40 -1.52 9.53 5.88
CA ALA A 40 -2.56 9.75 4.88
C ALA A 40 -3.94 10.03 5.51
N GLN A 41 -4.25 9.44 6.66
CA GLN A 41 -5.59 9.53 7.25
C GLN A 41 -5.91 10.91 7.83
N ASP A 42 -4.89 11.67 8.22
CA ASP A 42 -5.06 12.99 8.83
C ASP A 42 -5.40 14.07 7.80
N GLY A 43 -6.58 14.69 7.93
CA GLY A 43 -7.01 15.87 7.16
C GLY A 43 -7.22 15.71 5.64
N ARG A 44 -6.94 14.55 5.04
CA ARG A 44 -7.02 14.32 3.58
C ARG A 44 -8.36 13.76 3.12
N SER A 45 -8.77 14.11 1.90
CA SER A 45 -9.91 13.48 1.23
C SER A 45 -9.61 12.01 0.87
N THR A 46 -10.62 11.23 0.50
CA THR A 46 -10.41 9.84 0.05
C THR A 46 -9.51 9.76 -1.18
N ALA A 47 -9.67 10.67 -2.13
CA ALA A 47 -8.85 10.71 -3.35
C ALA A 47 -7.39 11.08 -3.05
N ASP A 48 -7.17 12.04 -2.15
CA ASP A 48 -5.81 12.46 -1.75
C ASP A 48 -5.08 11.37 -0.94
N ARG A 49 -5.83 10.58 -0.16
CA ARG A 49 -5.30 9.39 0.52
C ARG A 49 -4.84 8.34 -0.46
N ASP A 50 -5.65 8.07 -1.47
CA ASP A 50 -5.34 7.07 -2.50
C ASP A 50 -4.11 7.48 -3.32
N THR A 51 -4.06 8.74 -3.73
CA THR A 51 -2.91 9.37 -4.39
C THR A 51 -1.64 9.21 -3.54
N TYR A 52 -1.72 9.51 -2.24
CA TYR A 52 -0.61 9.34 -1.32
C TYR A 52 -0.16 7.88 -1.19
N TYR A 53 -1.09 6.92 -1.11
CA TYR A 53 -0.76 5.50 -1.02
C TYR A 53 -0.04 5.00 -2.26
N ILE A 54 -0.52 5.35 -3.45
CA ILE A 54 0.11 4.99 -4.72
C ILE A 54 1.50 5.62 -4.81
N ALA A 55 1.62 6.93 -4.60
CA ALA A 55 2.91 7.63 -4.66
C ALA A 55 3.92 7.07 -3.64
N THR A 56 3.47 6.68 -2.45
CA THR A 56 4.34 6.14 -1.39
C THR A 56 4.72 4.67 -1.63
N GLY A 57 3.75 3.86 -2.05
CA GLY A 57 3.85 2.40 -2.19
C GLY A 57 4.37 1.93 -3.54
N MET A 58 4.23 2.72 -4.61
CA MET A 58 4.81 2.41 -5.91
C MET A 58 6.32 2.67 -5.91
N THR A 59 7.06 1.67 -6.38
CA THR A 59 8.53 1.66 -6.37
C THR A 59 9.14 1.73 -7.76
N ASP A 60 8.42 1.28 -8.79
CA ASP A 60 8.85 1.36 -10.19
C ASP A 60 7.63 1.32 -11.14
N PRO A 61 7.38 2.35 -11.98
CA PRO A 61 8.08 3.65 -11.97
C PRO A 61 7.83 4.39 -10.65
N LYS A 62 8.83 5.13 -10.14
CA LYS A 62 8.63 5.96 -8.95
C LYS A 62 7.94 7.26 -9.35
N MET A 63 6.76 7.52 -8.79
CA MET A 63 5.98 8.74 -9.05
C MET A 63 5.75 9.54 -7.77
N THR A 64 5.66 10.85 -7.93
CA THR A 64 5.24 11.83 -6.91
C THR A 64 3.72 11.90 -6.79
N GLU A 65 3.21 12.49 -5.72
CA GLU A 65 1.77 12.70 -5.55
C GLU A 65 1.16 13.53 -6.69
N ASP A 66 1.88 14.56 -7.18
CA ASP A 66 1.42 15.39 -8.30
C ASP A 66 1.35 14.62 -9.62
N GLU A 67 2.33 13.75 -9.88
CA GLU A 67 2.32 12.89 -11.08
C GLU A 67 1.21 11.84 -11.00
N VAL A 68 0.96 11.26 -9.82
CA VAL A 68 -0.15 10.32 -9.60
C VAL A 68 -1.49 11.05 -9.73
N ALA A 69 -1.61 12.27 -9.24
CA ALA A 69 -2.81 13.09 -9.41
C ALA A 69 -3.05 13.44 -10.89
N ALA A 70 -1.99 13.77 -11.64
CA ALA A 70 -2.08 13.97 -13.08
C ALA A 70 -2.50 12.69 -13.81
N TRP A 71 -1.99 11.53 -13.39
CA TRP A 71 -2.42 10.24 -13.90
C TRP A 71 -3.89 9.95 -13.58
N ALA A 72 -4.33 10.21 -12.35
CA ALA A 72 -5.74 10.07 -11.93
C ALA A 72 -6.68 10.96 -12.75
N ALA A 73 -6.21 12.15 -13.15
CA ALA A 73 -6.98 13.10 -13.93
C ALA A 73 -7.03 12.77 -15.43
N ALA A 74 -6.01 12.08 -15.96
CA ALA A 74 -5.85 11.79 -17.38
C ALA A 74 -6.24 10.36 -17.79
N GLY A 75 -6.20 9.41 -16.85
CA GLY A 75 -6.38 7.98 -17.11
C GLY A 75 -7.73 7.43 -16.68
N ASP A 76 -7.99 6.17 -17.03
CA ASP A 76 -9.12 5.42 -16.51
C ASP A 76 -8.88 5.05 -15.04
N ALA A 77 -9.91 5.20 -14.22
CA ALA A 77 -9.82 4.93 -12.78
C ALA A 77 -9.40 3.47 -12.45
N GLY A 78 -9.55 2.54 -13.39
CA GLY A 78 -9.20 1.13 -13.22
C GLY A 78 -7.73 0.89 -12.91
N ASP A 79 -6.82 1.70 -13.47
CA ASP A 79 -5.39 1.51 -13.26
C ASP A 79 -4.99 1.87 -11.82
N LEU A 80 -5.45 3.03 -11.33
CA LEU A 80 -5.16 3.46 -9.96
C LEU A 80 -5.79 2.51 -8.92
N VAL A 81 -6.99 2.02 -9.19
CA VAL A 81 -7.65 1.01 -8.34
C VAL A 81 -6.80 -0.27 -8.26
N ALA A 82 -6.28 -0.77 -9.38
CA ALA A 82 -5.44 -1.96 -9.40
C ALA A 82 -4.16 -1.80 -8.56
N VAL A 83 -3.51 -0.63 -8.67
CA VAL A 83 -2.29 -0.32 -7.89
C VAL A 83 -2.61 -0.13 -6.42
N SER A 84 -3.64 0.66 -6.10
CA SER A 84 -4.06 0.91 -4.72
C SER A 84 -4.48 -0.38 -4.02
N ASP A 85 -5.24 -1.25 -4.69
CA ASP A 85 -5.64 -2.54 -4.14
C ASP A 85 -4.45 -3.46 -3.87
N ALA A 86 -3.47 -3.51 -4.76
CA ALA A 86 -2.26 -4.31 -4.56
C ALA A 86 -1.44 -3.79 -3.36
N ILE A 87 -1.31 -2.47 -3.23
CA ILE A 87 -0.66 -1.83 -2.08
C ILE A 87 -1.44 -2.11 -0.80
N ALA A 88 -2.76 -1.97 -0.82
CA ALA A 88 -3.63 -2.22 0.32
C ALA A 88 -3.56 -3.69 0.78
N GLU A 89 -3.48 -4.63 -0.16
CA GLU A 89 -3.29 -6.05 0.15
C GLU A 89 -1.94 -6.32 0.82
N LEU A 90 -0.84 -5.85 0.21
CA LEU A 90 0.51 -5.99 0.78
C LEU A 90 0.63 -5.33 2.16
N SER A 91 -0.13 -4.27 2.39
CA SER A 91 -0.14 -3.50 3.65
C SER A 91 -1.11 -4.08 4.69
N GLY A 92 -1.88 -5.13 4.37
CA GLY A 92 -2.87 -5.71 5.26
C GLY A 92 -4.08 -4.81 5.54
N MET A 93 -4.40 -3.90 4.62
CA MET A 93 -5.48 -2.91 4.74
C MET A 93 -6.81 -3.37 4.12
N LYS A 94 -6.85 -4.46 3.35
CA LYS A 94 -8.10 -4.96 2.74
C LYS A 94 -9.12 -5.42 3.81
N PRO A 95 -10.42 -5.11 3.64
CA PRO A 95 -11.47 -5.58 4.53
C PRO A 95 -11.46 -7.11 4.66
N GLY A 96 -11.35 -7.62 5.90
CA GLY A 96 -11.32 -9.07 6.16
C GLY A 96 -9.93 -9.67 6.39
N ALA A 97 -8.84 -8.95 6.11
CA ALA A 97 -7.47 -9.40 6.41
C ALA A 97 -7.25 -9.73 7.90
N GLY A 98 -7.96 -9.03 8.80
CA GLY A 98 -7.94 -9.32 10.25
C GLY A 98 -8.79 -10.52 10.71
N LYS A 99 -9.64 -11.10 9.84
CA LYS A 99 -10.53 -12.20 10.22
C LYS A 99 -9.91 -13.58 10.00
N GLU A 100 -9.06 -13.73 8.98
CA GLU A 100 -8.38 -15.00 8.68
C GLU A 100 -7.30 -15.36 9.72
N ALA A 101 -6.63 -14.35 10.30
CA ALA A 101 -5.61 -14.57 11.34
C ALA A 101 -6.16 -15.12 12.67
N THR A 102 -7.48 -15.06 12.89
CA THR A 102 -8.11 -15.49 14.16
C THR A 102 -8.63 -16.93 14.10
N LYS A 103 -8.47 -17.65 12.98
CA LYS A 103 -9.17 -18.94 12.76
C LYS A 103 -8.51 -20.19 13.34
N SER A 104 -7.40 -20.08 14.09
CA SER A 104 -6.72 -21.27 14.62
C SER A 104 -6.29 -21.15 16.08
N THR A 105 -7.26 -21.33 16.98
CA THR A 105 -7.04 -22.10 18.22
C THR A 105 -8.33 -22.84 18.60
N SER A 106 -8.64 -23.92 17.88
CA SER A 106 -9.50 -24.97 18.45
C SER A 106 -8.73 -25.59 19.62
N ARG A 107 -9.15 -25.28 20.85
CA ARG A 107 -8.65 -25.96 22.06
C ARG A 107 -8.88 -27.45 21.90
N ARG A 108 -7.80 -28.24 21.97
CA ARG A 108 -7.88 -29.68 22.25
C ARG A 108 -8.75 -29.89 23.50
N ARG A 109 -9.73 -30.77 23.40
CA ARG A 109 -10.29 -31.52 24.53
C ARG A 109 -9.98 -32.98 24.32
#